data_AF-A0AAJ6UKV2-F1
#
_entry.id   AF-A0AAJ6UKV2-F1
#
_cell.length_a   1.000
_cell.length_b   1.000
_cell.length_c   1.000
_cell.angle_alpha   90.00
_cell.angle_beta   90.00
_cell.angle_gamma   90.00
#
_symmetry.space_group_name_H-M   'P 1'
#
loop_
_entity.id
_entity.type
_entity.pdbx_description
1 polymer ?
#
loop_
_entity_poly.entity_id
_entity_poly.type
_entity_poly.pdbx_seq_one_letter_code
_entity_poly.pdbx_strand_id
1 'polypeptide(L)'
;MAIPKSAVTTTTSFLSRHPPPLIVSSVRIQEKTRNSITRPTTSRASRPASSTTALPPATKSSTTRKSPANDRRVVEPFQPTMMFNVLEDVINNFIDPPLRPSVDPRYVLSDNFAPVDELPPTECEVIQGSLPSCLDGAYIRNGPNPQYLPRGPYHLFDGDGMLHSIRISQGKATLCSRYVKTYKYTLERDAGAPLLPNVFSGFNGLAASAARGALSAVRILAGQFNPANGIGLANTSLAYFGNRLYALGESDLPYAVRLTSNGDIETLGRHDFDGKLLMSMTAHPKIDLETGEAFAFRYGPVPPFLTYFHFDGNGKKQPDVPIFSMTRPSFLHDFGISRKYAIFADIQIGMNP
;
A
#
# COMPACT_ATOMS: atom_id res chain seq x y z
N MET A 1 2.43 78.68 18.86
CA MET A 1 1.41 77.61 18.87
C MET A 1 2.11 76.33 19.29
N ALA A 2 1.72 75.80 20.45
CA ALA A 2 2.47 74.82 21.22
C ALA A 2 2.24 73.37 20.75
N ILE A 3 3.24 72.53 20.98
CA ILE A 3 3.22 71.07 20.85
C ILE A 3 2.58 70.46 22.12
N PRO A 4 1.76 69.41 21.99
CA PRO A 4 1.87 68.25 22.89
C PRO A 4 1.80 66.90 22.12
N LYS A 5 2.77 65.99 22.29
CA LYS A 5 2.82 64.87 23.26
C LYS A 5 1.61 63.91 23.24
N SER A 6 1.80 62.71 22.69
CA SER A 6 1.66 61.43 23.41
C SER A 6 1.96 60.23 22.49
N ALA A 7 3.06 59.53 22.78
CA ALA A 7 3.29 58.17 22.32
C ALA A 7 2.97 57.25 23.50
N VAL A 8 1.99 56.37 23.31
CA VAL A 8 1.68 55.28 24.26
C VAL A 8 2.51 54.08 23.85
N THR A 9 3.47 53.72 24.70
CA THR A 9 4.22 52.48 24.60
C THR A 9 3.45 51.39 25.33
N THR A 10 2.94 50.40 24.62
CA THR A 10 2.42 49.16 25.23
C THR A 10 3.42 48.05 24.94
N THR A 11 4.25 47.74 25.93
CA THR A 11 5.14 46.58 25.95
C THR A 11 4.30 45.33 26.16
N THR A 12 4.05 44.54 25.10
CA THR A 12 3.58 43.16 25.23
C THR A 12 4.77 42.24 25.44
N SER A 13 4.89 41.70 26.65
CA SER A 13 5.89 40.68 26.98
C SER A 13 5.57 39.38 26.22
N PHE A 14 6.42 39.02 25.26
CA PHE A 14 6.47 37.66 24.73
C PHE A 14 7.03 36.74 25.82
N LEU A 15 6.14 36.12 26.60
CA LEU A 15 6.50 34.97 27.42
C LEU A 15 6.91 33.84 26.47
N SER A 16 8.23 33.61 26.41
CA SER A 16 8.84 32.43 25.79
C SER A 16 8.22 31.18 26.39
N ARG A 17 7.29 30.54 25.66
CA ARG A 17 6.85 29.19 25.97
C ARG A 17 7.96 28.27 25.49
N HIS A 18 8.79 27.80 26.42
CA HIS A 18 9.69 26.69 26.15
C HIS A 18 8.86 25.52 25.59
N PRO A 19 9.29 24.88 24.49
CA PRO A 19 8.64 23.67 24.03
C PRO A 19 8.72 22.61 25.15
N PRO A 20 7.67 21.79 25.33
CA PRO A 20 7.72 20.72 26.32
C PRO A 20 8.94 19.82 26.08
N PRO A 21 9.55 19.26 27.13
CA PRO A 21 10.71 18.39 26.99
C PRO A 21 10.37 17.18 26.11
N LEU A 22 11.28 16.83 25.21
CA LEU A 22 11.19 15.60 24.42
C LEU A 22 11.20 14.39 25.36
N ILE A 23 10.10 13.65 25.38
CA ILE A 23 9.99 12.40 26.13
C ILE A 23 10.61 11.29 25.29
N VAL A 24 11.77 10.80 25.69
CA VAL A 24 12.44 9.65 25.06
C VAL A 24 12.19 8.40 25.90
N SER A 25 11.55 7.40 25.29
CA SER A 25 11.43 6.06 25.86
C SER A 25 12.24 5.08 25.02
N SER A 26 12.82 4.05 25.64
CA SER A 26 13.59 3.02 24.93
C SER A 26 13.19 1.62 25.40
N VAL A 27 13.10 0.69 24.46
CA VAL A 27 12.91 -0.74 24.71
C VAL A 27 14.14 -1.46 24.18
N ARG A 28 14.82 -2.24 25.03
CA ARG A 28 16.03 -2.97 24.65
C ARG A 28 15.68 -4.41 24.34
N ILE A 29 15.93 -4.85 23.10
CA ILE A 29 15.86 -6.25 22.72
C ILE A 29 17.22 -6.88 23.08
N GLN A 30 17.22 -7.91 23.94
CA GLN A 30 18.45 -8.65 24.23
C GLN A 30 18.84 -9.49 23.02
N GLU A 31 20.08 -9.35 22.54
CA GLU A 31 20.64 -10.25 21.54
C GLU A 31 20.75 -11.66 22.11
N LYS A 32 20.13 -12.64 21.44
CA LYS A 32 20.33 -14.04 21.76
C LYS A 32 21.73 -14.44 21.28
N THR A 33 22.63 -14.74 22.21
CA THR A 33 24.01 -15.16 21.92
C THR A 33 23.99 -16.35 20.95
N ARG A 34 24.54 -16.16 19.76
CA ARG A 34 24.68 -17.20 18.75
C ARG A 34 25.87 -18.08 19.19
N ASN A 35 25.59 -19.11 19.99
CA ASN A 35 26.61 -20.11 20.33
C ASN A 35 27.10 -20.77 19.04
N SER A 36 28.36 -20.51 18.68
CA SER A 36 29.06 -21.18 17.61
C SER A 36 29.33 -22.63 18.02
N ILE A 37 28.50 -23.56 17.54
CA ILE A 37 28.85 -24.97 17.58
C ILE A 37 29.69 -25.25 16.33
N THR A 38 31.00 -25.24 16.52
CA THR A 38 32.00 -25.74 15.56
C THR A 38 31.76 -27.24 15.38
N ARG A 39 31.43 -27.68 14.16
CA ARG A 39 31.36 -29.11 13.81
C ARG A 39 32.51 -29.44 12.86
N PRO A 40 33.35 -30.46 13.12
CA PRO A 40 34.51 -30.74 12.28
C PRO A 40 34.09 -31.37 10.95
N THR A 41 34.79 -30.96 9.90
CA THR A 41 34.78 -31.51 8.54
C THR A 41 35.46 -32.89 8.51
N THR A 42 34.77 -33.89 7.96
CA THR A 42 35.41 -35.11 7.45
C THR A 42 35.01 -35.29 5.99
N SER A 43 36.01 -35.25 5.11
CA SER A 43 35.89 -35.53 3.69
C SER A 43 35.77 -37.03 3.45
N ARG A 44 34.89 -37.43 2.53
CA ARG A 44 35.07 -38.69 1.80
C ARG A 44 34.44 -38.57 0.41
N ALA A 45 35.31 -38.74 -0.58
CA ALA A 45 34.96 -38.78 -1.99
C ALA A 45 34.38 -40.15 -2.38
N SER A 46 33.42 -40.16 -3.32
CA SER A 46 33.13 -41.31 -4.16
C SER A 46 32.55 -40.86 -5.51
N ARG A 47 33.17 -41.35 -6.59
CA ARG A 47 32.90 -41.12 -8.03
C ARG A 47 31.58 -41.73 -8.52
N PRO A 48 31.12 -41.39 -9.74
CA PRO A 48 29.76 -41.64 -10.21
C PRO A 48 29.60 -42.99 -10.90
N ALA A 49 28.38 -43.53 -10.89
CA ALA A 49 27.98 -44.67 -11.71
C ALA A 49 26.80 -44.28 -12.61
N SER A 50 27.04 -44.43 -13.92
CA SER A 50 26.09 -44.36 -15.02
C SER A 50 25.29 -45.66 -15.14
N SER A 51 24.00 -45.58 -15.43
CA SER A 51 23.29 -46.64 -16.14
C SER A 51 22.10 -46.09 -16.93
N THR A 52 22.22 -46.21 -18.24
CA THR A 52 21.28 -45.99 -19.32
C THR A 52 20.23 -47.10 -19.36
N THR A 53 18.95 -46.77 -19.57
CA THR A 53 18.03 -47.68 -20.30
C THR A 53 16.95 -46.91 -21.04
N ALA A 54 16.75 -47.28 -22.30
CA ALA A 54 15.96 -46.61 -23.33
C ALA A 54 14.48 -47.04 -23.36
N LEU A 55 13.63 -46.18 -23.95
CA LEU A 55 12.28 -46.49 -24.48
C LEU A 55 12.34 -47.36 -25.74
N PRO A 56 11.26 -48.10 -26.09
CA PRO A 56 10.48 -47.78 -27.31
C PRO A 56 8.97 -48.20 -27.22
N PRO A 57 8.13 -48.21 -28.30
CA PRO A 57 7.45 -47.03 -28.86
C PRO A 57 5.92 -47.18 -29.14
N ALA A 58 5.30 -46.03 -29.42
CA ALA A 58 4.17 -45.75 -30.35
C ALA A 58 2.76 -46.37 -30.15
N THR A 59 1.73 -45.51 -30.14
CA THR A 59 0.71 -45.47 -31.22
C THR A 59 -0.19 -44.22 -31.15
N LYS A 60 -0.49 -43.66 -32.32
CA LYS A 60 -1.41 -42.56 -32.57
C LYS A 60 -2.86 -43.06 -32.47
N SER A 61 -3.75 -42.26 -31.88
CA SER A 61 -5.19 -42.33 -32.16
C SER A 61 -5.81 -40.95 -32.02
N SER A 62 -6.25 -40.41 -33.15
CA SER A 62 -7.03 -39.19 -33.25
C SER A 62 -8.50 -39.49 -32.94
N THR A 63 -9.08 -38.77 -31.99
CA THR A 63 -10.54 -38.62 -31.93
C THR A 63 -10.88 -37.17 -31.57
N THR A 64 -11.40 -36.49 -32.57
CA THR A 64 -12.03 -35.18 -32.52
C THR A 64 -13.27 -35.24 -31.62
N ARG A 65 -13.22 -34.55 -30.48
CA ARG A 65 -14.42 -34.25 -29.67
C ARG A 65 -14.70 -32.75 -29.76
N LYS A 66 -15.74 -32.41 -30.51
CA LYS A 66 -16.35 -31.07 -30.57
C LYS A 66 -16.70 -30.63 -29.14
N SER A 67 -16.17 -29.48 -28.71
CA SER A 67 -16.61 -28.81 -27.48
C SER A 67 -17.95 -28.12 -27.76
N PRO A 68 -18.97 -28.25 -26.90
CA PRO A 68 -20.21 -27.51 -27.08
C PRO A 68 -19.97 -26.04 -26.75
N ALA A 69 -20.48 -25.18 -27.62
CA ALA A 69 -20.53 -23.74 -27.43
C ALA A 69 -21.24 -23.44 -26.10
N ASN A 70 -20.51 -22.84 -25.17
CA ASN A 70 -21.07 -22.36 -23.91
C ASN A 70 -21.75 -21.02 -24.21
N ASP A 71 -23.05 -21.09 -24.48
CA ASP A 71 -23.94 -19.94 -24.61
C ASP A 71 -24.06 -19.26 -23.24
N ARG A 72 -23.08 -18.40 -22.93
CA ARG A 72 -23.13 -17.53 -21.75
C ARG A 72 -24.15 -16.44 -22.02
N ARG A 73 -25.41 -16.72 -21.68
CA ARG A 73 -26.38 -15.67 -21.38
C ARG A 73 -25.74 -14.72 -20.37
N VAL A 74 -25.52 -13.48 -20.78
CA VAL A 74 -25.25 -12.37 -19.89
C VAL A 74 -26.47 -12.23 -18.99
N VAL A 75 -26.36 -12.70 -17.75
CA VAL A 75 -27.30 -12.36 -16.71
C VAL A 75 -26.92 -10.95 -16.28
N GLU A 76 -27.70 -9.95 -16.67
CA GLU A 76 -27.56 -8.62 -16.07
C GLU A 76 -27.84 -8.71 -14.57
N PRO A 77 -26.93 -8.29 -13.68
CA PRO A 77 -27.21 -8.23 -12.25
C PRO A 77 -28.03 -6.97 -11.95
N PHE A 78 -29.34 -7.02 -12.13
CA PHE A 78 -30.24 -6.01 -11.60
C PHE A 78 -30.64 -6.38 -10.16
N GLN A 79 -30.22 -5.58 -9.16
CA GLN A 79 -31.09 -4.98 -8.10
C GLN A 79 -30.40 -4.52 -6.80
N PRO A 80 -29.46 -5.22 -6.13
CA PRO A 80 -28.95 -4.76 -4.83
C PRO A 80 -27.91 -3.63 -4.93
N THR A 81 -26.95 -3.74 -5.84
CA THR A 81 -25.85 -2.76 -5.98
C THR A 81 -26.37 -1.39 -6.39
N MET A 82 -27.35 -1.34 -7.30
CA MET A 82 -27.98 -0.09 -7.74
C MET A 82 -28.69 0.62 -6.57
N MET A 83 -29.42 -0.12 -5.72
CA MET A 83 -30.09 0.43 -4.55
C MET A 83 -29.11 1.01 -3.52
N PHE A 84 -28.03 0.28 -3.21
CA PHE A 84 -27.00 0.79 -2.27
C PHE A 84 -26.25 1.99 -2.85
N ASN A 85 -26.01 1.99 -4.15
CA ASN A 85 -25.43 3.11 -4.88
C ASN A 85 -26.33 4.35 -4.84
N VAL A 86 -27.66 4.21 -4.88
CA VAL A 86 -28.59 5.34 -4.71
C VAL A 86 -28.56 5.86 -3.27
N LEU A 87 -28.53 4.96 -2.28
CA LEU A 87 -28.39 5.38 -0.87
C LEU A 87 -27.07 6.14 -0.64
N GLU A 88 -25.99 5.70 -1.29
CA GLU A 88 -24.71 6.39 -1.25
C GLU A 88 -24.77 7.80 -1.85
N ASP A 89 -25.48 7.97 -2.97
CA ASP A 89 -25.72 9.31 -3.54
C ASP A 89 -26.52 10.19 -2.59
N VAL A 90 -27.51 9.63 -1.87
CA VAL A 90 -28.26 10.40 -0.87
C VAL A 90 -27.33 10.86 0.25
N ILE A 91 -26.44 9.98 0.73
CA ILE A 91 -25.43 10.36 1.73
C ILE A 91 -24.54 11.47 1.17
N ASN A 92 -23.98 11.29 -0.02
CA ASN A 92 -23.02 12.23 -0.60
C ASN A 92 -23.65 13.59 -0.96
N ASN A 93 -24.93 13.66 -1.32
CA ASN A 93 -25.55 14.92 -1.73
C ASN A 93 -26.24 15.66 -0.57
N PHE A 94 -26.73 14.95 0.44
CA PHE A 94 -27.58 15.55 1.49
C PHE A 94 -27.05 15.41 2.91
N ILE A 95 -26.19 14.41 3.19
CA ILE A 95 -25.66 14.16 4.55
C ILE A 95 -24.22 14.63 4.67
N ASP A 96 -23.41 14.39 3.64
CA ASP A 96 -21.99 14.75 3.59
C ASP A 96 -21.57 15.22 2.18
N PRO A 97 -22.16 16.33 1.68
CA PRO A 97 -21.66 17.00 0.48
C PRO A 97 -20.22 17.47 0.72
N PRO A 98 -19.32 17.47 -0.28
CA PRO A 98 -17.97 17.97 -0.09
C PRO A 98 -18.01 19.43 0.35
N LEU A 99 -17.79 19.66 1.64
CA LEU A 99 -17.94 20.98 2.26
C LEU A 99 -16.74 21.89 1.99
N ARG A 100 -15.61 21.33 1.52
CA ARG A 100 -14.33 22.02 1.40
C ARG A 100 -13.62 21.64 0.10
N PRO A 101 -12.88 22.58 -0.54
CA PRO A 101 -12.09 22.29 -1.74
C PRO A 101 -11.08 21.15 -1.56
N SER A 102 -10.57 20.93 -0.33
CA SER A 102 -9.60 19.88 -0.02
C SER A 102 -10.15 18.44 -0.11
N VAL A 103 -11.47 18.28 -0.23
CA VAL A 103 -12.14 16.98 -0.39
C VAL A 103 -13.17 16.98 -1.52
N ASP A 104 -13.22 18.05 -2.33
CA ASP A 104 -14.10 18.10 -3.50
C ASP A 104 -13.33 17.56 -4.72
N PRO A 105 -13.77 16.45 -5.34
CA PRO A 105 -13.08 15.84 -6.46
C PRO A 105 -12.77 16.81 -7.61
N ARG A 106 -13.58 17.84 -7.83
CA ARG A 106 -13.39 18.83 -8.90
C ARG A 106 -12.12 19.66 -8.71
N TYR A 107 -11.69 19.84 -7.47
CA TYR A 107 -10.46 20.55 -7.13
C TYR A 107 -9.32 19.57 -6.85
N VAL A 108 -9.60 18.47 -6.14
CA VAL A 108 -8.57 17.47 -5.77
C VAL A 108 -8.01 16.74 -6.99
N LEU A 109 -8.83 16.50 -8.01
CA LEU A 109 -8.45 15.81 -9.25
C LEU A 109 -8.30 16.77 -10.43
N SER A 110 -8.04 18.06 -10.20
CA SER A 110 -7.80 19.01 -11.29
C SER A 110 -6.39 18.87 -11.87
N ASP A 111 -6.24 19.28 -13.13
CA ASP A 111 -4.95 19.37 -13.81
C ASP A 111 -4.16 18.05 -13.76
N ASN A 112 -2.93 18.09 -13.24
CA ASN A 112 -2.03 16.94 -13.18
C ASN A 112 -2.39 15.92 -12.09
N PHE A 113 -3.45 16.15 -11.31
CA PHE A 113 -3.99 15.19 -10.34
C PHE A 113 -5.18 14.39 -10.89
N ALA A 114 -5.63 14.68 -12.12
CA ALA A 114 -6.66 13.90 -12.78
C ALA A 114 -6.18 12.43 -12.97
N PRO A 115 -7.07 11.44 -12.82
CA PRO A 115 -6.71 10.04 -13.04
C PRO A 115 -6.29 9.80 -14.48
N VAL A 116 -5.39 8.84 -14.66
CA VAL A 116 -4.95 8.36 -15.98
C VAL A 116 -5.28 6.88 -16.17
N ASP A 117 -5.38 6.48 -17.43
CA ASP A 117 -5.58 5.08 -17.83
C ASP A 117 -4.28 4.27 -17.77
N GLU A 118 -4.42 2.95 -17.74
CA GLU A 118 -3.27 2.04 -17.86
C GLU A 118 -2.62 2.17 -19.25
N LEU A 119 -1.29 2.18 -19.26
CA LEU A 119 -0.48 2.15 -20.46
C LEU A 119 0.26 0.82 -20.53
N PRO A 120 0.02 -0.04 -21.54
CA PRO A 120 0.83 -1.24 -21.74
C PRO A 120 2.29 -0.87 -22.00
N PRO A 121 3.23 -1.84 -21.87
CA PRO A 121 4.62 -1.59 -22.21
C PRO A 121 4.76 -0.91 -23.56
N THR A 122 5.20 0.34 -23.53
CA THR A 122 5.27 1.24 -24.68
C THR A 122 6.71 1.73 -24.80
N GLU A 123 7.35 1.44 -25.93
CA GLU A 123 8.70 1.92 -26.21
C GLU A 123 8.70 3.45 -26.29
N CYS A 124 9.70 4.07 -25.67
CA CYS A 124 9.88 5.52 -25.67
C CYS A 124 11.04 5.90 -26.58
N GLU A 125 10.80 6.83 -27.49
CA GLU A 125 11.84 7.44 -28.31
C GLU A 125 12.68 8.43 -27.49
N VAL A 126 14.01 8.38 -27.63
CA VAL A 126 14.92 9.35 -27.02
C VAL A 126 15.05 10.55 -27.94
N ILE A 127 14.31 11.63 -27.62
CA ILE A 127 14.27 12.84 -28.46
C ILE A 127 15.51 13.74 -28.32
N GLN A 128 16.24 13.65 -27.20
CA GLN A 128 17.42 14.48 -26.93
C GLN A 128 18.43 13.72 -26.06
N GLY A 129 19.71 13.80 -26.41
CA GLY A 129 20.79 13.15 -25.68
C GLY A 129 20.89 11.64 -25.96
N SER A 130 21.34 10.87 -24.97
CA SER A 130 21.40 9.41 -25.05
C SER A 130 21.21 8.79 -23.67
N LEU A 131 20.57 7.62 -23.62
CA LEU A 131 20.46 6.82 -22.40
C LEU A 131 21.74 6.00 -22.20
N PRO A 132 22.41 6.07 -21.03
CA PRO A 132 23.62 5.30 -20.77
C PRO A 132 23.33 3.80 -20.90
N SER A 133 24.11 3.11 -21.75
CA SER A 133 23.93 1.67 -22.02
C SER A 133 24.21 0.78 -20.80
N CYS A 134 24.91 1.30 -19.79
CA CYS A 134 25.17 0.61 -18.52
C CYS A 134 23.96 0.56 -17.58
N LEU A 135 22.90 1.35 -17.84
CA LEU A 135 21.66 1.25 -17.07
C LEU A 135 20.86 0.03 -17.53
N ASP A 136 20.62 -0.89 -16.60
CA ASP A 136 19.68 -2.00 -16.76
C ASP A 136 18.85 -2.14 -15.49
N GLY A 137 17.59 -1.72 -15.56
CA GLY A 137 16.70 -1.73 -14.42
C GLY A 137 15.39 -1.01 -14.71
N ALA A 138 14.66 -0.65 -13.65
CA ALA A 138 13.46 0.15 -13.76
C ALA A 138 13.37 1.15 -12.61
N TYR A 139 12.91 2.35 -12.94
CA TYR A 139 12.37 3.28 -11.96
C TYR A 139 10.88 3.06 -11.88
N ILE A 140 10.37 2.71 -10.69
CA ILE A 140 8.95 2.46 -10.46
C ILE A 140 8.47 3.42 -9.37
N ARG A 141 7.39 4.14 -9.67
CA ARG A 141 6.71 5.06 -8.74
C ARG A 141 5.30 4.57 -8.48
N ASN A 142 4.89 4.61 -7.23
CA ASN A 142 3.51 4.37 -6.80
C ASN A 142 2.79 5.71 -6.56
N GLY A 143 1.48 5.70 -6.67
CA GLY A 143 0.64 6.84 -6.33
C GLY A 143 -0.85 6.50 -6.38
N PRO A 144 -1.69 7.36 -5.79
CA PRO A 144 -3.12 7.24 -5.87
C PRO A 144 -3.64 7.66 -7.25
N ASN A 145 -4.50 6.83 -7.83
CA ASN A 145 -5.20 7.08 -9.08
C ASN A 145 -6.59 6.43 -8.93
N PRO A 146 -7.69 7.18 -8.74
CA PRO A 146 -9.00 6.56 -8.55
C PRO A 146 -9.44 5.84 -9.84
N GLN A 147 -9.80 4.56 -9.73
CA GLN A 147 -10.28 3.77 -10.88
C GLN A 147 -11.57 4.33 -11.47
N TYR A 148 -12.46 4.81 -10.61
CA TYR A 148 -13.71 5.45 -10.97
C TYR A 148 -13.78 6.84 -10.36
N LEU A 149 -14.38 7.78 -11.06
CA LEU A 149 -14.57 9.12 -10.51
C LEU A 149 -15.39 9.04 -9.21
N PRO A 150 -14.91 9.66 -8.12
CA PRO A 150 -15.60 9.63 -6.84
C PRO A 150 -16.98 10.30 -6.93
N ARG A 151 -17.98 9.70 -6.27
CA ARG A 151 -19.36 10.21 -6.22
C ARG A 151 -19.63 11.15 -5.05
N GLY A 152 -18.65 11.31 -4.17
CA GLY A 152 -18.74 12.10 -2.95
C GLY A 152 -17.39 12.72 -2.59
N PRO A 153 -17.20 13.10 -1.32
CA PRO A 153 -15.92 13.62 -0.85
C PRO A 153 -14.76 12.68 -1.19
N TYR A 154 -13.66 13.23 -1.64
CA TYR A 154 -12.47 12.50 -2.06
C TYR A 154 -11.19 13.22 -1.65
N HIS A 155 -10.32 12.53 -0.93
CA HIS A 155 -8.97 13.00 -0.64
C HIS A 155 -7.98 12.31 -1.58
N LEU A 156 -6.86 12.98 -1.89
CA LEU A 156 -5.83 12.42 -2.78
C LEU A 156 -5.39 11.01 -2.34
N PHE A 157 -5.34 10.74 -1.05
CA PHE A 157 -4.91 9.45 -0.49
C PHE A 157 -5.93 8.31 -0.64
N ASP A 158 -7.17 8.59 -1.05
CA ASP A 158 -8.22 7.58 -1.22
C ASP A 158 -8.19 6.88 -2.59
N GLY A 159 -7.29 7.28 -3.50
CA GLY A 159 -7.18 6.69 -4.84
C GLY A 159 -6.56 5.31 -4.86
N ASP A 160 -6.97 4.47 -5.81
CA ASP A 160 -6.38 3.14 -6.00
C ASP A 160 -4.89 3.24 -6.35
N GLY A 161 -4.08 2.27 -5.93
CA GLY A 161 -2.66 2.27 -6.20
C GLY A 161 -2.38 2.03 -7.69
N MET A 162 -1.66 2.96 -8.32
CA MET A 162 -1.20 2.84 -9.69
C MET A 162 0.32 2.98 -9.77
N LEU A 163 0.95 1.98 -10.37
CA LEU A 163 2.38 1.92 -10.57
C LEU A 163 2.72 2.45 -11.95
N HIS A 164 3.65 3.40 -12.00
CA HIS A 164 4.28 3.87 -13.23
C HIS A 164 5.74 3.40 -13.25
N SER A 165 6.13 2.71 -14.31
CA SER A 165 7.50 2.18 -14.48
C SER A 165 8.13 2.74 -15.75
N ILE A 166 9.39 3.15 -15.66
CA ILE A 166 10.27 3.35 -16.81
C ILE A 166 11.38 2.31 -16.69
N ARG A 167 11.32 1.28 -17.55
CA ARG A 167 12.41 0.30 -17.70
C ARG A 167 13.44 0.85 -18.66
N ILE A 168 14.71 0.90 -18.24
CA ILE A 168 15.85 1.26 -19.10
C ILE A 168 16.73 0.03 -19.25
N SER A 169 17.07 -0.31 -20.49
CA SER A 169 17.97 -1.41 -20.81
C SER A 169 18.58 -1.19 -22.19
N GLN A 170 19.91 -1.35 -22.30
CA GLN A 170 20.63 -1.24 -23.58
C GLN A 170 20.37 0.07 -24.34
N GLY A 171 20.27 1.18 -23.60
CA GLY A 171 20.01 2.51 -24.20
C GLY A 171 18.58 2.73 -24.69
N LYS A 172 17.65 1.81 -24.40
CA LYS A 172 16.22 1.94 -24.71
C LYS A 172 15.40 2.14 -23.43
N ALA A 173 14.25 2.82 -23.56
CA ALA A 173 13.29 3.00 -22.49
C ALA A 173 11.91 2.42 -22.85
N THR A 174 11.23 1.83 -21.88
CA THR A 174 9.86 1.34 -21.99
C THR A 174 9.05 1.87 -20.81
N LEU A 175 7.99 2.63 -21.11
CA LEU A 175 7.03 3.13 -20.12
C LEU A 175 5.88 2.13 -19.96
N CYS A 176 5.43 1.92 -18.73
CA CYS A 176 4.24 1.14 -18.43
C CYS A 176 3.52 1.73 -17.22
N SER A 177 2.19 1.65 -17.21
CA SER A 177 1.39 1.91 -16.02
C SER A 177 0.32 0.84 -15.80
N ARG A 178 0.19 0.43 -14.54
CA ARG A 178 -0.75 -0.61 -14.09
C ARG A 178 -1.31 -0.30 -12.72
N TYR A 179 -2.59 -0.55 -12.53
CA TYR A 179 -3.17 -0.61 -11.19
C TYR A 179 -2.60 -1.80 -10.43
N VAL A 180 -2.39 -1.60 -9.13
CA VAL A 180 -2.24 -2.71 -8.19
C VAL A 180 -3.62 -3.35 -8.05
N LYS A 181 -3.73 -4.63 -8.40
CA LYS A 181 -5.00 -5.37 -8.37
C LYS A 181 -5.36 -5.73 -6.93
N THR A 182 -5.72 -4.72 -6.14
CA THR A 182 -6.20 -4.90 -4.77
C THR A 182 -7.55 -5.58 -4.73
N TYR A 183 -7.97 -6.05 -3.55
CA TYR A 183 -9.30 -6.61 -3.37
C TYR A 183 -10.38 -5.57 -3.68
N LYS A 184 -10.20 -4.33 -3.19
CA LYS A 184 -11.06 -3.19 -3.53
C LYS A 184 -11.15 -2.98 -5.04
N TYR A 185 -10.01 -2.82 -5.71
CA TYR A 185 -9.94 -2.57 -7.15
C TYR A 185 -10.70 -3.66 -7.93
N THR A 186 -10.50 -4.92 -7.57
CA THR A 186 -11.13 -6.04 -8.28
C THR A 186 -12.65 -6.04 -8.10
N LEU A 187 -13.14 -5.80 -6.88
CA LEU A 187 -14.58 -5.72 -6.61
C LEU A 187 -15.25 -4.55 -7.33
N GLU A 188 -14.66 -3.37 -7.26
CA GLU A 188 -15.23 -2.17 -7.88
C GLU A 188 -15.21 -2.26 -9.40
N ARG A 189 -14.15 -2.87 -9.97
CA ARG A 189 -14.10 -3.20 -11.39
C ARG A 189 -15.24 -4.11 -11.80
N ASP A 190 -15.45 -5.20 -11.05
CA ASP A 190 -16.46 -6.20 -11.38
C ASP A 190 -17.89 -5.64 -11.18
N ALA A 191 -18.06 -4.67 -10.28
CA ALA A 191 -19.32 -3.94 -10.08
C ALA A 191 -19.52 -2.76 -11.04
N GLY A 192 -18.47 -2.30 -11.72
CA GLY A 192 -18.51 -1.12 -12.60
C GLY A 192 -18.67 0.22 -11.88
N ALA A 193 -18.45 0.27 -10.56
CA ALA A 193 -18.66 1.46 -9.74
C ALA A 193 -17.90 1.39 -8.41
N PRO A 194 -17.64 2.54 -7.74
CA PRO A 194 -17.15 2.57 -6.35
C PRO A 194 -18.09 1.80 -5.41
N LEU A 195 -17.51 1.06 -4.47
CA LEU A 195 -18.24 0.26 -3.47
C LEU A 195 -17.72 0.48 -2.06
N LEU A 196 -16.40 0.57 -1.89
CA LEU A 196 -15.78 0.75 -0.58
C LEU A 196 -15.72 2.25 -0.26
N PRO A 197 -16.00 2.65 0.99
CA PRO A 197 -15.96 4.05 1.36
C PRO A 197 -14.53 4.60 1.34
N ASN A 198 -14.39 5.85 0.91
CA ASN A 198 -13.15 6.63 1.06
C ASN A 198 -12.89 6.89 2.55
N VAL A 199 -11.73 6.48 3.06
CA VAL A 199 -11.45 6.52 4.51
C VAL A 199 -10.99 7.91 4.96
N PHE A 200 -10.20 8.61 4.15
CA PHE A 200 -9.70 9.94 4.51
C PHE A 200 -10.75 11.03 4.30
N SER A 201 -11.56 10.93 3.25
CA SER A 201 -12.60 11.94 2.96
C SER A 201 -14.02 11.54 3.35
N GLY A 202 -14.33 10.25 3.55
CA GLY A 202 -15.69 9.76 3.71
C GLY A 202 -16.22 9.73 5.15
N PHE A 203 -15.55 10.36 6.13
CA PHE A 203 -15.97 10.29 7.53
C PHE A 203 -15.96 11.69 8.20
N ASN A 204 -16.43 12.72 7.48
CA ASN A 204 -16.46 14.11 7.96
C ASN A 204 -17.63 14.38 8.93
N GLY A 205 -17.49 13.93 10.17
CA GLY A 205 -18.44 14.19 11.24
C GLY A 205 -19.38 13.03 11.54
N LEU A 206 -20.16 13.17 12.61
CA LEU A 206 -20.89 12.06 13.23
C LEU A 206 -21.97 11.46 12.32
N ALA A 207 -22.79 12.31 11.69
CA ALA A 207 -23.87 11.85 10.81
C ALA A 207 -23.34 11.15 9.56
N ALA A 208 -22.34 11.74 8.91
CA ALA A 208 -21.64 11.16 7.76
C ALA A 208 -21.04 9.79 8.10
N SER A 209 -20.34 9.72 9.24
CA SER A 209 -19.70 8.49 9.71
C SER A 209 -20.71 7.40 10.05
N ALA A 210 -21.80 7.74 10.74
CA ALA A 210 -22.87 6.80 11.06
C ALA A 210 -23.55 6.27 9.79
N ALA A 211 -23.86 7.15 8.84
CA ALA A 211 -24.53 6.76 7.59
C ALA A 211 -23.64 5.85 6.71
N ARG A 212 -22.36 6.21 6.51
CA ARG A 212 -21.42 5.38 5.74
C ARG A 212 -21.06 4.09 6.46
N GLY A 213 -20.95 4.11 7.79
CA GLY A 213 -20.78 2.91 8.61
C GLY A 213 -21.95 1.94 8.46
N ALA A 214 -23.18 2.43 8.55
CA ALA A 214 -24.40 1.63 8.36
C ALA A 214 -24.48 1.06 6.94
N LEU A 215 -24.24 1.88 5.91
CA LEU A 215 -24.23 1.41 4.53
C LEU A 215 -23.17 0.32 4.33
N SER A 216 -21.95 0.54 4.82
CA SER A 216 -20.86 -0.45 4.74
C SER A 216 -21.25 -1.76 5.43
N ALA A 217 -21.85 -1.71 6.61
CA ALA A 217 -22.32 -2.90 7.32
C ALA A 217 -23.38 -3.66 6.52
N VAL A 218 -24.35 -2.95 5.91
CA VAL A 218 -25.37 -3.57 5.06
C VAL A 218 -24.75 -4.21 3.82
N ARG A 219 -23.80 -3.54 3.16
CA ARG A 219 -23.07 -4.10 2.00
C ARG A 219 -22.29 -5.38 2.38
N ILE A 220 -21.66 -5.39 3.56
CA ILE A 220 -20.96 -6.58 4.10
C ILE A 220 -21.95 -7.72 4.36
N LEU A 221 -23.07 -7.44 5.05
CA LEU A 221 -24.10 -8.44 5.35
C LEU A 221 -24.77 -8.98 4.08
N ALA A 222 -24.88 -8.16 3.04
CA ALA A 222 -25.35 -8.55 1.71
C ALA A 222 -24.28 -9.30 0.88
N GLY A 223 -23.07 -9.49 1.40
CA GLY A 223 -21.99 -10.21 0.73
C GLY A 223 -21.31 -9.46 -0.42
N GLN A 224 -21.47 -8.14 -0.52
CA GLN A 224 -20.85 -7.35 -1.59
C GLN A 224 -19.32 -7.23 -1.42
N PHE A 225 -18.83 -7.24 -0.18
CA PHE A 225 -17.41 -7.33 0.12
C PHE A 225 -17.17 -7.91 1.51
N ASN A 226 -15.98 -8.47 1.72
CA ASN A 226 -15.53 -8.97 3.02
C ASN A 226 -14.24 -8.24 3.44
N PRO A 227 -14.26 -7.42 4.51
CA PRO A 227 -13.09 -6.70 4.98
C PRO A 227 -11.87 -7.59 5.32
N ALA A 228 -12.10 -8.85 5.66
CA ALA A 228 -11.01 -9.80 5.93
C ALA A 228 -10.10 -10.03 4.71
N ASN A 229 -10.62 -9.84 3.50
CA ASN A 229 -9.87 -9.96 2.25
C ASN A 229 -9.04 -8.72 1.92
N GLY A 230 -9.17 -7.64 2.70
CA GLY A 230 -8.48 -6.38 2.52
C GLY A 230 -9.43 -5.23 2.21
N ILE A 231 -9.02 -4.01 2.53
CA ILE A 231 -9.71 -2.76 2.18
C ILE A 231 -8.72 -1.70 1.68
N GLY A 232 -7.45 -2.09 1.49
CA GLY A 232 -6.38 -1.16 1.17
C GLY A 232 -6.28 -0.81 -0.29
N LEU A 233 -5.54 0.28 -0.50
CA LEU A 233 -5.33 0.91 -1.80
C LEU A 233 -3.98 0.54 -2.41
N ALA A 234 -3.01 0.12 -1.58
CA ALA A 234 -1.63 -0.17 -1.99
C ALA A 234 -0.99 0.96 -2.83
N ASN A 235 -1.25 2.22 -2.45
CA ASN A 235 -1.00 3.42 -3.26
C ASN A 235 0.14 4.32 -2.74
N THR A 236 0.78 3.94 -1.64
CA THR A 236 1.62 4.88 -0.86
C THR A 236 3.09 4.80 -1.26
N SER A 237 3.63 3.59 -1.40
CA SER A 237 5.06 3.39 -1.66
C SER A 237 5.36 2.01 -2.28
N LEU A 238 6.64 1.76 -2.51
CA LEU A 238 7.20 0.47 -2.93
C LEU A 238 8.38 0.10 -2.03
N ALA A 239 8.52 -1.20 -1.73
CA ALA A 239 9.69 -1.72 -1.02
C ALA A 239 10.15 -3.05 -1.63
N TYR A 240 11.46 -3.21 -1.81
CA TYR A 240 12.08 -4.44 -2.27
C TYR A 240 12.86 -5.10 -1.14
N PHE A 241 12.42 -6.26 -0.69
CA PHE A 241 13.09 -7.08 0.33
C PHE A 241 12.61 -8.53 0.23
N GLY A 242 13.39 -9.48 0.76
CA GLY A 242 13.04 -10.91 0.65
C GLY A 242 12.85 -11.37 -0.80
N ASN A 243 13.65 -10.81 -1.72
CA ASN A 243 13.61 -11.09 -3.15
C ASN A 243 12.24 -10.82 -3.83
N ARG A 244 11.44 -9.89 -3.29
CA ARG A 244 10.14 -9.51 -3.82
C ARG A 244 9.95 -8.00 -3.74
N LEU A 245 9.23 -7.45 -4.70
CA LEU A 245 8.77 -6.06 -4.70
C LEU A 245 7.34 -6.01 -4.16
N TYR A 246 7.08 -5.07 -3.26
CA TYR A 246 5.78 -4.89 -2.65
C TYR A 246 5.26 -3.48 -2.89
N ALA A 247 4.02 -3.36 -3.33
CA ALA A 247 3.23 -2.13 -3.24
C ALA A 247 2.58 -2.05 -1.86
N LEU A 248 2.73 -0.91 -1.19
CA LEU A 248 2.35 -0.75 0.21
C LEU A 248 1.30 0.36 0.38
N GLY A 249 0.45 0.17 1.38
CA GLY A 249 -0.48 1.16 1.91
C GLY A 249 -0.87 0.78 3.33
N GLU A 250 -0.95 1.77 4.23
CA GLU A 250 -1.01 1.54 5.67
C GLU A 250 -2.30 0.86 6.18
N SER A 251 -3.34 0.83 5.36
CA SER A 251 -4.64 0.25 5.70
C SER A 251 -4.75 -1.25 5.44
N ASP A 252 -3.72 -1.90 4.88
CA ASP A 252 -3.80 -3.30 4.47
C ASP A 252 -2.44 -4.02 4.46
N LEU A 253 -2.46 -5.32 4.14
CA LEU A 253 -1.28 -6.12 3.86
C LEU A 253 -0.59 -5.64 2.56
N PRO A 254 0.73 -5.86 2.45
CA PRO A 254 1.46 -5.61 1.21
C PRO A 254 0.89 -6.38 0.02
N TYR A 255 0.96 -5.79 -1.17
CA TYR A 255 0.67 -6.48 -2.42
C TYR A 255 1.98 -6.78 -3.14
N ALA A 256 2.30 -8.06 -3.32
CA ALA A 256 3.47 -8.46 -4.10
C ALA A 256 3.25 -8.13 -5.58
N VAL A 257 4.23 -7.51 -6.20
CA VAL A 257 4.23 -7.14 -7.62
C VAL A 257 5.50 -7.63 -8.31
N ARG A 258 5.44 -7.81 -9.62
CA ARG A 258 6.55 -8.27 -10.46
C ARG A 258 6.68 -7.39 -11.68
N LEU A 259 7.89 -6.92 -11.96
CA LEU A 259 8.25 -6.37 -13.26
C LEU A 259 8.61 -7.52 -14.20
N THR A 260 7.97 -7.58 -15.37
CA THR A 260 8.26 -8.59 -16.40
C THR A 260 9.44 -8.17 -17.27
N SER A 261 9.99 -9.10 -18.05
CA SER A 261 11.13 -8.82 -18.94
C SER A 261 10.80 -7.81 -20.05
N ASN A 262 9.54 -7.75 -20.49
CA ASN A 262 9.05 -6.76 -21.47
C ASN A 262 8.65 -5.41 -20.83
N GLY A 263 8.86 -5.21 -19.52
CA GLY A 263 8.57 -3.95 -18.85
C GLY A 263 7.13 -3.77 -18.35
N ASP A 264 6.30 -4.82 -18.38
CA ASP A 264 4.97 -4.84 -17.76
C ASP A 264 5.06 -5.03 -16.24
N ILE A 265 3.98 -4.71 -15.53
CA ILE A 265 3.86 -4.85 -14.08
C ILE A 265 2.68 -5.78 -13.75
N GLU A 266 2.96 -6.87 -13.06
CA GLU A 266 1.96 -7.85 -12.64
C GLU A 266 1.75 -7.79 -11.13
N THR A 267 0.49 -7.68 -10.71
CA THR A 267 0.13 -7.92 -9.31
C THR A 267 0.08 -9.42 -9.05
N LEU A 268 0.93 -9.91 -8.16
CA LEU A 268 0.98 -11.33 -7.76
C LEU A 268 -0.05 -11.64 -6.68
N GLY A 269 -0.39 -10.67 -5.83
CA GLY A 269 -1.47 -10.78 -4.85
C GLY A 269 -1.12 -10.16 -3.50
N ARG A 270 -2.13 -10.14 -2.62
CA ARG A 270 -2.03 -9.73 -1.21
C ARG A 270 -1.14 -10.72 -0.45
N HIS A 271 -0.17 -10.24 0.33
CA HIS A 271 0.89 -11.06 0.91
C HIS A 271 0.88 -10.99 2.44
N ASP A 272 0.67 -12.14 3.09
CA ASP A 272 0.56 -12.29 4.55
C ASP A 272 1.81 -12.91 5.21
N PHE A 273 2.87 -13.17 4.42
CA PHE A 273 4.13 -13.77 4.87
C PHE A 273 3.94 -15.11 5.58
N ASP A 274 3.27 -16.05 4.90
CA ASP A 274 2.92 -17.38 5.41
C ASP A 274 2.02 -17.30 6.66
N GLY A 275 1.06 -16.36 6.64
CA GLY A 275 0.13 -16.10 7.74
C GLY A 275 0.75 -15.46 8.98
N LYS A 276 2.00 -14.97 8.91
CA LYS A 276 2.69 -14.36 10.06
C LYS A 276 2.40 -12.88 10.22
N LEU A 277 1.98 -12.21 9.14
CA LEU A 277 1.53 -10.83 9.17
C LEU A 277 -0.01 -10.83 9.11
N LEU A 278 -0.63 -10.67 10.28
CA LEU A 278 -2.09 -10.75 10.43
C LEU A 278 -2.82 -9.42 10.17
N MET A 279 -2.08 -8.32 10.18
CA MET A 279 -2.59 -6.94 10.09
C MET A 279 -1.71 -6.12 9.16
N SER A 280 -2.12 -4.89 8.85
CA SER A 280 -1.32 -3.98 8.03
C SER A 280 0.08 -3.71 8.61
N MET A 281 0.93 -3.15 7.76
CA MET A 281 2.24 -2.65 8.15
C MET A 281 2.45 -1.25 7.55
N THR A 282 3.46 -0.54 8.06
CA THR A 282 3.87 0.76 7.53
C THR A 282 4.14 0.68 6.02
N ALA A 283 3.79 1.76 5.31
CA ALA A 283 4.21 1.94 3.94
C ALA A 283 5.73 2.25 3.83
N HIS A 284 6.44 2.51 4.92
CA HIS A 284 7.83 2.96 4.85
C HIS A 284 8.80 2.03 5.58
N PRO A 285 8.82 0.72 5.25
CA PRO A 285 9.81 -0.16 5.85
C PRO A 285 11.22 0.31 5.48
N LYS A 286 12.16 0.13 6.39
CA LYS A 286 13.55 0.50 6.17
C LYS A 286 14.38 -0.76 5.96
N ILE A 287 15.09 -0.82 4.83
CA ILE A 287 15.88 -1.98 4.44
C ILE A 287 17.35 -1.69 4.80
N ASP A 288 17.95 -2.59 5.56
CA ASP A 288 19.38 -2.59 5.79
C ASP A 288 20.09 -3.30 4.63
N LEU A 289 20.94 -2.56 3.92
CA LEU A 289 21.64 -3.05 2.73
C LEU A 289 22.76 -4.06 3.06
N GLU A 290 23.28 -4.08 4.30
CA GLU A 290 24.31 -5.04 4.70
C GLU A 290 23.71 -6.42 5.00
N THR A 291 22.57 -6.44 5.69
CA THR A 291 21.93 -7.68 6.17
C THR A 291 20.79 -8.16 5.27
N GLY A 292 20.21 -7.27 4.48
CA GLY A 292 18.98 -7.50 3.72
C GLY A 292 17.71 -7.48 4.57
N GLU A 293 17.81 -7.19 5.87
CA GLU A 293 16.65 -7.14 6.77
C GLU A 293 15.76 -5.94 6.45
N ALA A 294 14.45 -6.14 6.57
CA ALA A 294 13.47 -5.06 6.43
C ALA A 294 12.79 -4.79 7.77
N PHE A 295 12.99 -3.61 8.31
CA PHE A 295 12.41 -3.16 9.56
C PHE A 295 11.08 -2.47 9.31
N ALA A 296 10.07 -2.79 10.11
CA ALA A 296 8.72 -2.32 9.92
C ALA A 296 7.97 -2.16 11.24
N PHE A 297 6.79 -1.57 11.17
CA PHE A 297 5.88 -1.48 12.31
C PHE A 297 4.44 -1.49 11.82
N ARG A 298 3.53 -1.59 12.78
CA ARG A 298 2.10 -1.27 12.60
C ARG A 298 1.64 -0.39 13.75
N TYR A 299 0.70 0.49 13.47
CA TYR A 299 0.01 1.28 14.50
C TYR A 299 -1.49 1.15 14.32
N GLY A 300 -2.26 1.54 15.34
CA GLY A 300 -3.71 1.46 15.27
C GLY A 300 -4.41 2.07 16.48
N PRO A 301 -5.76 2.05 16.49
CA PRO A 301 -6.57 2.72 17.50
C PRO A 301 -6.71 1.93 18.82
N VAL A 302 -6.16 0.72 18.91
CA VAL A 302 -6.30 -0.17 20.08
C VAL A 302 -4.90 -0.53 20.63
N PRO A 303 -4.70 -0.58 21.96
CA PRO A 303 -3.44 -1.02 22.55
C PRO A 303 -3.04 -2.47 22.16
N PRO A 304 -1.75 -2.76 21.94
CA PRO A 304 -0.64 -1.79 21.84
C PRO A 304 -0.79 -0.90 20.59
N PHE A 305 -0.76 0.42 20.78
CA PHE A 305 -0.98 1.38 19.69
C PHE A 305 0.14 1.39 18.65
N LEU A 306 1.32 0.86 19.01
CA LEU A 306 2.46 0.68 18.13
C LEU A 306 3.08 -0.69 18.39
N THR A 307 3.34 -1.44 17.32
CA THR A 307 4.06 -2.72 17.36
C THR A 307 5.15 -2.73 16.30
N TYR A 308 6.38 -2.96 16.72
CA TYR A 308 7.56 -3.07 15.86
C TYR A 308 7.82 -4.53 15.50
N PHE A 309 8.34 -4.79 14.30
CA PHE A 309 8.81 -6.10 13.86
C PHE A 309 9.78 -5.94 12.69
N HIS A 310 10.38 -7.04 12.24
CA HIS A 310 11.22 -7.03 11.05
C HIS A 310 11.08 -8.32 10.26
N PHE A 311 11.61 -8.31 9.05
CA PHE A 311 11.78 -9.45 8.18
C PHE A 311 13.28 -9.71 8.05
N ASP A 312 13.68 -10.99 8.08
CA ASP A 312 15.06 -11.34 7.78
C ASP A 312 15.37 -11.15 6.28
N GLY A 313 16.64 -11.31 5.87
CA GLY A 313 17.05 -11.17 4.48
C GLY A 313 16.34 -12.08 3.47
N ASN A 314 15.66 -13.14 3.93
CA ASN A 314 14.85 -14.02 3.09
C ASN A 314 13.37 -13.60 3.05
N GLY A 315 13.00 -12.50 3.71
CA GLY A 315 11.62 -12.02 3.80
C GLY A 315 10.78 -12.73 4.86
N LYS A 316 11.38 -13.52 5.77
CA LYS A 316 10.63 -14.20 6.82
C LYS A 316 10.40 -13.24 7.98
N LYS A 317 9.12 -13.02 8.32
CA LYS A 317 8.72 -12.18 9.45
C LYS A 317 9.19 -12.76 10.78
N GLN A 318 9.72 -11.88 11.63
CA GLN A 318 10.15 -12.14 13.00
C GLN A 318 9.05 -11.77 14.02
N PRO A 319 9.18 -12.19 15.29
CA PRO A 319 8.18 -11.90 16.32
C PRO A 319 7.91 -10.41 16.52
N ASP A 320 6.70 -10.11 16.97
CA ASP A 320 6.26 -8.76 17.29
C ASP A 320 6.89 -8.24 18.59
N VAL A 321 7.21 -6.95 18.61
CA VAL A 321 7.70 -6.21 19.77
C VAL A 321 6.70 -5.07 20.06
N PRO A 322 5.75 -5.27 20.99
CA PRO A 322 4.77 -4.24 21.33
C PRO A 322 5.44 -3.07 22.07
N ILE A 323 5.08 -1.83 21.70
CA ILE A 323 5.59 -0.60 22.30
C ILE A 323 4.48 0.02 23.16
N PHE A 324 4.62 -0.11 24.48
CA PHE A 324 3.60 0.34 25.45
C PHE A 324 3.82 1.77 25.97
N SER A 325 4.92 2.42 25.61
CA SER A 325 5.21 3.80 26.04
C SER A 325 4.33 4.84 25.33
N MET A 326 3.73 4.49 24.20
CA MET A 326 2.70 5.30 23.57
C MET A 326 1.37 5.10 24.30
N THR A 327 0.86 6.15 24.94
CA THR A 327 -0.35 6.08 25.76
C THR A 327 -1.62 6.49 25.02
N ARG A 328 -1.50 6.91 23.76
CA ARG A 328 -2.60 7.32 22.89
C ARG A 328 -2.30 6.89 21.45
N PRO A 329 -3.33 6.64 20.62
CA PRO A 329 -3.11 6.34 19.21
C PRO A 329 -2.64 7.60 18.46
N SER A 330 -1.60 7.43 17.63
CA SER A 330 -0.99 8.49 16.82
C SER A 330 -0.88 8.01 15.37
N PHE A 331 -1.05 8.92 14.42
CA PHE A 331 -0.92 8.65 12.99
C PHE A 331 0.57 8.60 12.60
N LEU A 332 1.23 7.51 12.98
CA LEU A 332 2.65 7.27 12.72
C LEU A 332 2.87 6.85 11.27
N HIS A 333 3.10 7.82 10.38
CA HIS A 333 3.34 7.53 8.96
C HIS A 333 4.70 6.88 8.70
N ASP A 334 5.77 7.45 9.26
CA ASP A 334 7.15 7.03 9.00
C ASP A 334 7.97 6.92 10.29
N PHE A 335 9.12 6.24 10.20
CA PHE A 335 10.06 6.00 11.28
C PHE A 335 11.50 5.99 10.77
N GLY A 336 12.48 6.08 11.66
CA GLY A 336 13.90 5.96 11.34
C GLY A 336 14.50 4.66 11.84
N ILE A 337 15.57 4.19 11.19
CA ILE A 337 16.44 3.15 11.75
C ILE A 337 17.89 3.63 11.79
N SER A 338 18.63 3.10 12.73
CA SER A 338 20.09 3.15 12.82
C SER A 338 20.60 1.75 13.08
N ARG A 339 21.92 1.56 13.12
CA ARG A 339 22.55 0.26 13.42
C ARG A 339 22.06 -0.39 14.72
N LYS A 340 21.54 0.38 15.69
CA LYS A 340 21.15 -0.12 17.01
C LYS A 340 19.74 0.25 17.45
N TYR A 341 19.05 1.13 16.73
CA TYR A 341 17.79 1.72 17.21
C TYR A 341 16.79 1.88 16.07
N ALA A 342 15.54 1.52 16.34
CA ALA A 342 14.37 2.03 15.63
C ALA A 342 13.87 3.29 16.36
N ILE A 343 13.52 4.33 15.60
CA ILE A 343 13.18 5.66 16.09
C ILE A 343 11.78 6.01 15.59
N PHE A 344 10.84 6.18 16.51
CA PHE A 344 9.46 6.56 16.21
C PHE A 344 9.19 7.96 16.72
N ALA A 345 8.59 8.82 15.88
CA ALA A 345 8.20 10.16 16.27
C ALA A 345 6.75 10.16 16.78
N ASP A 346 6.53 10.32 18.09
CA ASP A 346 5.18 10.52 18.62
C ASP A 346 4.67 11.92 18.22
N ILE A 347 3.93 11.97 17.11
CA ILE A 347 3.44 13.23 16.52
C ILE A 347 2.10 13.66 17.10
N GLN A 348 1.74 14.91 16.84
CA GLN A 348 0.51 15.53 17.35
C GLN A 348 -0.77 15.10 16.62
N ILE A 349 -0.66 14.44 15.46
CA ILE A 349 -1.82 13.92 14.72
C ILE A 349 -2.28 12.64 15.42
N GLY A 350 -3.30 12.76 16.26
CA GLY A 350 -3.90 11.64 16.97
C GLY A 350 -5.11 11.03 16.26
N MET A 351 -5.54 9.85 16.73
CA MET A 351 -6.80 9.22 16.30
C MET A 351 -7.81 9.26 17.46
N ASN A 352 -9.04 9.71 17.20
CA ASN A 352 -10.13 9.66 18.18
C ASN A 352 -11.29 8.83 17.58
N PRO A 353 -11.17 7.49 17.64
CA PRO A 353 -12.06 6.56 16.95
C PRO A 353 -13.50 6.55 17.49
#